data_AF-A0AA36N2Y9-F1
#
_entry.id   AF-A0AA36N2Y9-F1
#
_cell.length_a   1.000
_cell.length_b   1.000
_cell.length_c   1.000
_cell.angle_alpha   90.00
_cell.angle_beta   90.00
_cell.angle_gamma   90.00
#
_symmetry.space_group_name_H-M   'P 1'
#
loop_
_entity.id
_entity.type
_entity.pdbx_description
1 polymer ?
#
loop_
_entity_poly.entity_id
_entity_poly.type
_entity_poly.pdbx_seq_one_letter_code
_entity_poly.pdbx_strand_id
1 'polypeptide(L)'
;MGDLFNQSLDGVTLPESLQNLTFGFCFNHSLLGVSLPAALRSLTFGDDFNQRLHGVNLPSGLQSLTFGDLFNQQLEGVTLPSAMQILTFGDHFDQSLRGVNLPNALQALSFGRRFNQSLQEVTLPHCLQSLSFGNEFIQSLAEASLPDTLRSLKIGCDYHKTATGASLSVTSLTFGLWFNQSLQGVSLPSSLQSITFGKGFNQTLRGVGLPSTLQSLTFGHEFNMSLLGADLPSSLQSLTFGHNFNQGMQVTLPKALQSLAFGSQFNHSLQGVDLSNLQSLSFGHEYDQSLQGVSLPSLQSLTFGDLYNQPLQGVHLPNLQTLRFGDRFNQPLTEPPGSLQSLSFGHDFNQPLGLNLPSSLQSLVLGAGFDQRLG
;
A
#
# COMPACT_ATOMS: atom_id res chain seq x y z
N MET A 1 -15.83 -22.43 -10.33
CA MET A 1 -17.09 -22.75 -11.02
C MET A 1 -17.47 -21.54 -11.85
N GLY A 2 -18.32 -21.68 -12.87
CA GLY A 2 -18.72 -20.51 -13.70
C GLY A 2 -19.50 -19.47 -12.91
N ASP A 3 -19.46 -18.20 -13.33
CA ASP A 3 -20.06 -17.08 -12.59
C ASP A 3 -21.55 -17.24 -12.32
N LEU A 4 -22.29 -17.83 -13.28
CA LEU A 4 -23.73 -18.08 -13.17
C LEU A 4 -24.07 -19.43 -12.50
N PHE A 5 -23.07 -20.21 -12.09
CA PHE A 5 -23.33 -21.51 -11.46
C PHE A 5 -24.00 -21.31 -10.09
N ASN A 6 -25.25 -21.74 -9.98
CA ASN A 6 -26.03 -21.68 -8.75
C ASN A 6 -26.88 -22.94 -8.63
N GLN A 7 -26.23 -24.10 -8.45
CA GLN A 7 -26.89 -25.37 -8.18
C GLN A 7 -26.30 -26.00 -6.92
N SER A 8 -27.08 -26.85 -6.25
CA SER A 8 -26.59 -27.61 -5.09
C SER A 8 -25.44 -28.55 -5.47
N LEU A 9 -24.52 -28.77 -4.53
CA LEU A 9 -23.46 -29.79 -4.65
C LEU A 9 -23.82 -31.11 -3.94
N ASP A 10 -25.07 -31.29 -3.54
CA ASP A 10 -25.53 -32.54 -2.94
C ASP A 10 -25.28 -33.72 -3.89
N GLY A 11 -24.58 -34.74 -3.38
CA GLY A 11 -24.20 -35.92 -4.16
C GLY A 11 -23.07 -35.70 -5.17
N VAL A 12 -22.48 -34.49 -5.26
CA VAL A 12 -21.33 -34.23 -6.12
C VAL A 12 -20.05 -34.71 -5.46
N THR A 13 -19.31 -35.59 -6.15
CA THR A 13 -17.96 -35.97 -5.74
C THR A 13 -16.95 -35.02 -6.37
N LEU A 14 -16.27 -34.23 -5.53
CA LEU A 14 -15.17 -33.37 -5.96
C LEU A 14 -13.88 -34.19 -6.11
N PRO A 15 -12.96 -33.81 -7.01
CA PRO A 15 -11.68 -34.52 -7.16
C PRO A 15 -10.85 -34.49 -5.87
N GLU A 16 -10.33 -35.64 -5.42
CA GLU A 16 -9.54 -35.76 -4.19
C GLU A 16 -8.25 -34.93 -4.21
N SER A 17 -7.70 -34.65 -5.40
CA SER A 17 -6.50 -33.81 -5.58
C SER A 17 -6.82 -32.31 -5.64
N LEU A 18 -8.08 -31.90 -5.50
CA LEU A 18 -8.49 -30.50 -5.60
C LEU A 18 -7.93 -29.69 -4.42
N GLN A 19 -7.10 -28.70 -4.73
CA GLN A 19 -6.48 -27.83 -3.72
C GLN A 19 -7.18 -26.48 -3.59
N ASN A 20 -7.81 -25.99 -4.66
CA ASN A 20 -8.48 -24.69 -4.69
C ASN A 20 -9.90 -24.85 -5.22
N LEU A 21 -10.88 -24.38 -4.46
CA LEU A 21 -12.28 -24.36 -4.87
C LEU A 21 -12.77 -22.91 -4.82
N THR A 22 -13.05 -22.35 -6.00
CA THR A 22 -13.62 -21.02 -6.16
C THR A 22 -15.02 -21.16 -6.74
N PHE A 23 -16.00 -20.59 -6.05
CA PHE A 23 -17.36 -20.44 -6.55
C PHE A 23 -17.48 -19.14 -7.35
N GLY A 24 -18.30 -19.19 -8.41
CA GLY A 24 -18.61 -18.01 -9.22
C GLY A 24 -19.58 -17.07 -8.50
N PHE A 25 -19.78 -15.88 -9.08
CA PHE A 25 -20.57 -14.78 -8.52
C PHE A 25 -21.92 -15.22 -7.92
N CYS A 26 -22.72 -16.01 -8.65
CA CYS A 26 -24.10 -16.33 -8.29
C CYS A 26 -24.28 -17.51 -7.32
N PHE A 27 -23.23 -18.23 -6.93
CA PHE A 27 -23.39 -19.44 -6.12
C PHE A 27 -23.89 -19.11 -4.71
N ASN A 28 -25.07 -19.62 -4.34
CA ASN A 28 -25.67 -19.38 -3.02
C ASN A 28 -26.37 -20.63 -2.47
N HIS A 29 -25.74 -21.79 -2.56
CA HIS A 29 -26.22 -23.04 -1.97
C HIS A 29 -25.40 -23.46 -0.75
N SER A 30 -26.05 -24.14 0.20
CA SER A 30 -25.38 -24.63 1.40
C SER A 30 -24.34 -25.69 1.06
N LEU A 31 -23.26 -25.75 1.85
CA LEU A 31 -22.28 -26.83 1.79
C LEU A 31 -22.53 -27.91 2.86
N LEU A 32 -23.66 -27.86 3.57
CA LEU A 32 -24.00 -28.87 4.58
C LEU A 32 -24.15 -30.24 3.91
N GLY A 33 -23.38 -31.22 4.36
CA GLY A 33 -23.37 -32.57 3.77
C GLY A 33 -22.49 -32.73 2.52
N VAL A 34 -21.93 -31.64 1.98
CA VAL A 34 -20.99 -31.70 0.85
C VAL A 34 -19.64 -32.22 1.35
N SER A 35 -19.11 -33.25 0.68
CA SER A 35 -17.80 -33.82 1.00
C SER A 35 -16.70 -33.00 0.32
N LEU A 36 -16.09 -32.09 1.08
CA LEU A 36 -14.94 -31.31 0.61
C LEU A 36 -13.65 -32.16 0.67
N PRO A 37 -12.83 -32.17 -0.39
CA PRO A 37 -11.66 -33.02 -0.48
C PRO A 37 -10.58 -32.64 0.54
N ALA A 38 -9.90 -33.65 1.10
CA ALA A 38 -8.91 -33.45 2.17
C ALA A 38 -7.68 -32.62 1.74
N ALA A 39 -7.37 -32.60 0.44
CA ALA A 39 -6.28 -31.82 -0.13
C ALA A 39 -6.61 -30.32 -0.28
N LEU A 40 -7.85 -29.89 -0.02
CA LEU A 40 -8.29 -28.51 -0.19
C LEU A 40 -7.51 -27.56 0.73
N ARG A 41 -6.89 -26.55 0.13
CA ARG A 41 -6.10 -25.50 0.80
C ARG A 41 -6.78 -24.15 0.75
N SER A 42 -7.54 -23.85 -0.31
CA SER A 42 -8.26 -22.58 -0.46
C SER A 42 -9.71 -22.81 -0.85
N LEU A 43 -10.61 -22.12 -0.15
CA LEU A 43 -12.04 -22.06 -0.42
C LEU A 43 -12.46 -20.60 -0.57
N THR A 44 -12.93 -20.24 -1.75
CA THR A 44 -13.39 -18.88 -2.08
C THR A 44 -14.84 -18.92 -2.54
N PHE A 45 -15.68 -18.14 -1.88
CA PHE A 45 -17.06 -17.93 -2.30
C PHE A 45 -17.18 -16.69 -3.19
N GLY A 46 -18.08 -16.75 -4.18
CA GLY A 46 -18.47 -15.59 -4.97
C GLY A 46 -19.44 -14.69 -4.21
N ASP A 47 -19.78 -13.56 -4.84
CA ASP A 47 -20.44 -12.43 -4.17
C ASP A 47 -21.81 -12.75 -3.58
N ASP A 48 -22.62 -13.59 -4.23
CA ASP A 48 -23.98 -13.87 -3.77
C ASP A 48 -24.06 -14.88 -2.61
N PHE A 49 -22.95 -15.53 -2.23
CA PHE A 49 -22.96 -16.56 -1.20
C PHE A 49 -23.33 -15.99 0.18
N ASN A 50 -24.44 -16.45 0.76
CA ASN A 50 -24.89 -16.00 2.08
C ASN A 50 -25.52 -17.14 2.89
N GLN A 51 -24.95 -18.35 2.80
CA GLN A 51 -25.42 -19.52 3.54
C GLN A 51 -24.63 -19.73 4.83
N ARG A 52 -25.28 -20.32 5.85
CA ARG A 52 -24.63 -20.64 7.13
C ARG A 52 -23.61 -21.76 6.96
N LEU A 53 -22.50 -21.68 7.69
CA LEU A 53 -21.47 -22.72 7.74
C LEU A 53 -21.58 -23.66 8.95
N HIS A 54 -22.59 -23.48 9.81
CA HIS A 54 -22.78 -24.36 10.96
C HIS A 54 -23.00 -25.81 10.49
N GLY A 55 -22.20 -26.75 11.01
CA GLY A 55 -22.23 -28.16 10.63
C GLY A 55 -21.55 -28.50 9.30
N VAL A 56 -20.98 -27.54 8.58
CA VAL A 56 -20.18 -27.81 7.37
C VAL A 56 -18.83 -28.39 7.78
N ASN A 57 -18.45 -29.53 7.20
CA ASN A 57 -17.18 -30.18 7.44
C ASN A 57 -16.08 -29.54 6.58
N LEU A 58 -15.45 -28.49 7.10
CA LEU A 58 -14.29 -27.88 6.44
C LEU A 58 -13.04 -28.77 6.60
N PRO A 59 -12.27 -29.04 5.53
CA PRO A 59 -11.08 -29.88 5.59
C PRO A 59 -10.04 -29.34 6.59
N SER A 60 -9.45 -30.23 7.40
CA SER A 60 -8.45 -29.84 8.42
C SER A 60 -7.20 -29.17 7.82
N GLY A 61 -6.91 -29.44 6.55
CA GLY A 61 -5.81 -28.86 5.80
C GLY A 61 -6.10 -27.50 5.14
N LEU A 62 -7.30 -26.95 5.29
CA LEU A 62 -7.69 -25.68 4.68
C LEU A 62 -6.90 -24.53 5.30
N GLN A 63 -6.23 -23.75 4.46
CA GLN A 63 -5.36 -22.64 4.84
C GLN A 63 -6.02 -21.28 4.64
N SER A 64 -6.93 -21.15 3.67
CA SER A 64 -7.56 -19.88 3.33
C SER A 64 -9.07 -20.05 3.11
N LEU A 65 -9.84 -19.16 3.75
CA LEU A 65 -11.27 -19.04 3.56
C LEU A 65 -11.62 -17.58 3.23
N THR A 66 -12.23 -17.38 2.06
CA THR A 66 -12.63 -16.06 1.56
C THR A 66 -14.11 -16.07 1.23
N PHE A 67 -14.84 -15.12 1.80
CA PHE A 67 -16.24 -14.87 1.49
C PHE A 67 -16.38 -13.72 0.49
N GLY A 68 -17.35 -13.84 -0.42
CA GLY A 68 -17.76 -12.77 -1.32
C GLY A 68 -18.63 -11.72 -0.62
N ASP A 69 -19.06 -10.73 -1.39
CA ASP A 69 -19.60 -9.48 -0.87
C ASP A 69 -20.88 -9.58 -0.04
N LEU A 70 -21.81 -10.49 -0.33
CA LEU A 70 -23.11 -10.58 0.37
C LEU A 70 -23.09 -11.47 1.61
N PHE A 71 -21.98 -12.14 1.92
CA PHE A 71 -21.91 -13.02 3.08
C PHE A 71 -22.08 -12.23 4.39
N ASN A 72 -23.14 -12.54 5.14
CA ASN A 72 -23.44 -11.88 6.41
C ASN A 72 -24.08 -12.85 7.42
N GLN A 73 -23.55 -14.08 7.49
CA GLN A 73 -23.99 -15.08 8.47
C GLN A 73 -23.05 -15.15 9.68
N GLN A 74 -23.60 -15.49 10.84
CA GLN A 74 -22.83 -15.69 12.07
C GLN A 74 -21.90 -16.91 11.95
N LEU A 75 -20.74 -16.82 12.60
CA LEU A 75 -19.77 -17.91 12.68
C LEU A 75 -19.76 -18.63 14.04
N GLU A 76 -20.65 -18.27 14.96
CA GLU A 76 -20.76 -18.96 16.25
C GLU A 76 -21.08 -20.45 16.02
N GLY A 77 -20.30 -21.32 16.67
CA GLY A 77 -20.41 -22.78 16.52
C GLY A 77 -19.88 -23.35 15.19
N VAL A 78 -19.30 -22.53 14.30
CA VAL A 78 -18.60 -23.03 13.12
C VAL A 78 -17.22 -23.55 13.53
N THR A 79 -16.88 -24.77 13.10
CA THR A 79 -15.56 -25.36 13.36
C THR A 79 -14.59 -24.91 12.26
N LEU A 80 -13.81 -23.87 12.54
CA LEU A 80 -12.77 -23.39 11.63
C LEU A 80 -11.53 -24.31 11.70
N PRO A 81 -10.98 -24.76 10.56
CA PRO A 81 -9.78 -25.60 10.50
C PRO A 81 -8.57 -25.03 11.25
N SER A 82 -7.87 -25.88 12.01
CA SER A 82 -6.72 -25.46 12.83
C SER A 82 -5.52 -24.98 12.02
N ALA A 83 -5.38 -25.41 10.76
CA ALA A 83 -4.32 -25.00 9.84
C ALA A 83 -4.65 -23.70 9.08
N MET A 84 -5.81 -23.09 9.32
CA MET A 84 -6.23 -21.87 8.63
C MET A 84 -5.32 -20.69 9.01
N GLN A 85 -4.81 -20.02 7.98
CA GLN A 85 -3.90 -18.89 8.05
C GLN A 85 -4.58 -17.57 7.64
N ILE A 86 -5.56 -17.63 6.73
CA ILE A 86 -6.21 -16.46 6.17
C ILE A 86 -7.73 -16.60 6.26
N LEU A 87 -8.37 -15.58 6.85
CA LEU A 87 -9.82 -15.41 6.87
C LEU A 87 -10.17 -14.03 6.33
N THR A 88 -10.97 -14.00 5.26
CA THR A 88 -11.38 -12.77 4.59
C THR A 88 -12.89 -12.72 4.43
N PHE A 89 -13.49 -11.65 4.90
CA PHE A 89 -14.91 -11.35 4.72
C PHE A 89 -15.10 -10.31 3.61
N GLY A 90 -16.18 -10.49 2.83
CA GLY A 90 -16.62 -9.52 1.84
C GLY A 90 -17.35 -8.33 2.44
N ASP A 91 -17.83 -7.44 1.57
CA ASP A 91 -18.29 -6.10 1.93
C ASP A 91 -19.43 -6.01 2.94
N HIS A 92 -20.38 -6.94 2.95
CA HIS A 92 -21.60 -6.86 3.77
C HIS A 92 -21.50 -7.59 5.11
N PHE A 93 -20.37 -8.24 5.41
CA PHE A 93 -20.22 -8.94 6.68
C PHE A 93 -20.20 -7.95 7.84
N ASP A 94 -21.20 -8.04 8.71
CA ASP A 94 -21.34 -7.20 9.91
C ASP A 94 -21.88 -8.04 11.09
N GLN A 95 -21.34 -9.24 11.26
CA GLN A 95 -21.65 -10.11 12.41
C GLN A 95 -20.54 -10.08 13.44
N SER A 96 -20.92 -10.18 14.73
CA SER A 96 -19.95 -10.24 15.82
C SER A 96 -19.12 -11.53 15.74
N LEU A 97 -17.83 -11.42 16.11
CA LEU A 97 -16.95 -12.58 16.30
C LEU A 97 -16.91 -13.07 17.76
N ARG A 98 -17.76 -12.53 18.64
CA ARG A 98 -17.87 -13.01 20.03
C ARG A 98 -18.28 -14.49 20.03
N GLY A 99 -17.56 -15.31 20.80
CA GLY A 99 -17.80 -16.75 20.87
C GLY A 99 -17.31 -17.56 19.66
N VAL A 100 -16.69 -16.92 18.67
CA VAL A 100 -16.08 -17.62 17.52
C VAL A 100 -14.69 -18.13 17.90
N ASN A 101 -14.47 -19.43 17.72
CA ASN A 101 -13.17 -20.05 17.92
C ASN A 101 -12.26 -19.79 16.70
N LEU A 102 -11.54 -18.67 16.70
CA LEU A 102 -10.57 -18.35 15.66
C LEU A 102 -9.36 -19.30 15.71
N PRO A 103 -8.89 -19.85 14.57
CA PRO A 103 -7.77 -20.78 14.54
C PRO A 103 -6.47 -20.17 15.08
N ASN A 104 -5.73 -20.94 15.88
CA ASN A 104 -4.46 -20.49 16.45
C ASN A 104 -3.39 -20.16 15.40
N ALA A 105 -3.45 -20.79 14.22
CA ALA A 105 -2.53 -20.56 13.11
C ALA A 105 -2.91 -19.36 12.23
N LEU A 106 -4.02 -18.66 12.54
CA LEU A 106 -4.50 -17.54 11.73
C LEU A 106 -3.51 -16.38 11.78
N GLN A 107 -3.03 -15.97 10.61
CA GLN A 107 -2.04 -14.91 10.41
C GLN A 107 -2.68 -13.63 9.89
N ALA A 108 -3.75 -13.73 9.11
CA ALA A 108 -4.43 -12.58 8.52
C ALA A 108 -5.95 -12.66 8.70
N LEU A 109 -6.53 -11.58 9.21
CA LEU A 109 -7.96 -11.38 9.35
C LEU A 109 -8.35 -10.08 8.66
N SER A 110 -9.21 -10.17 7.65
CA SER A 110 -9.65 -9.02 6.87
C SER A 110 -11.17 -8.93 6.82
N PHE A 111 -11.69 -7.75 7.11
CA PHE A 111 -13.11 -7.41 7.02
C PHE A 111 -13.38 -6.50 5.81
N GLY A 112 -14.55 -6.67 5.20
CA GLY A 112 -15.03 -5.83 4.11
C GLY A 112 -15.61 -4.50 4.58
N ARG A 113 -16.15 -3.72 3.64
CA ARG A 113 -16.55 -2.32 3.82
C ARG A 113 -17.41 -2.06 5.07
N ARG A 114 -18.46 -2.85 5.30
CA ARG A 114 -19.53 -2.57 6.28
C ARG A 114 -19.29 -3.11 7.69
N PHE A 115 -18.23 -3.89 7.90
CA PHE A 115 -17.99 -4.46 9.23
C PHE A 115 -17.80 -3.35 10.27
N ASN A 116 -18.67 -3.34 11.27
CA ASN A 116 -18.66 -2.31 12.31
C ASN A 116 -18.99 -2.87 13.70
N GLN A 117 -18.67 -4.14 13.94
CA GLN A 117 -18.84 -4.79 15.24
C GLN A 117 -17.62 -4.58 16.13
N SER A 118 -17.86 -4.46 17.44
CA SER A 118 -16.80 -4.37 18.44
C SER A 118 -15.98 -5.65 18.52
N LEU A 119 -14.67 -5.52 18.74
CA LEU A 119 -13.77 -6.64 19.06
C LEU A 119 -13.58 -6.83 20.58
N GLN A 120 -14.35 -6.12 21.41
CA GLN A 120 -14.38 -6.37 22.85
C GLN A 120 -14.83 -7.83 23.11
N GLU A 121 -14.13 -8.53 24.00
CA GLU A 121 -14.35 -9.95 24.30
C GLU A 121 -14.13 -10.93 23.12
N VAL A 122 -13.54 -10.48 22.01
CA VAL A 122 -13.10 -11.38 20.94
C VAL A 122 -11.68 -11.86 21.24
N THR A 123 -11.49 -13.18 21.31
CA THR A 123 -10.15 -13.78 21.45
C THR A 123 -9.46 -13.83 20.08
N LEU A 124 -8.63 -12.84 19.79
CA LEU A 124 -7.79 -12.85 18.60
C LEU A 124 -6.63 -13.85 18.76
N PRO A 125 -6.29 -14.61 17.71
CA PRO A 125 -5.27 -15.64 17.79
C PRO A 125 -3.85 -15.04 17.93
N HIS A 126 -3.01 -15.71 18.73
CA HIS A 126 -1.65 -15.25 19.06
C HIS A 126 -0.67 -15.24 17.88
N CYS A 127 -0.99 -15.86 16.74
CA CYS A 127 -0.17 -15.82 15.52
C CYS A 127 -0.63 -14.73 14.54
N LEU A 128 -1.65 -13.93 14.90
CA LEU A 128 -2.20 -12.90 14.00
C LEU A 128 -1.15 -11.81 13.77
N GLN A 129 -0.82 -11.59 12.51
CA GLN A 129 0.17 -10.61 12.06
C GLN A 129 -0.47 -9.43 11.33
N SER A 130 -1.63 -9.65 10.69
CA SER A 130 -2.35 -8.63 9.94
C SER A 130 -3.83 -8.60 10.32
N LEU A 131 -4.32 -7.40 10.64
CA LEU A 131 -5.72 -7.10 10.90
C LEU A 131 -6.15 -5.93 10.02
N SER A 132 -7.17 -6.15 9.19
CA SER A 132 -7.64 -5.16 8.22
C SER A 132 -9.14 -4.92 8.36
N PHE A 133 -9.51 -3.66 8.56
CA PHE A 133 -10.89 -3.21 8.59
C PHE A 133 -11.29 -2.50 7.29
N GLY A 134 -12.58 -2.58 6.98
CA GLY A 134 -13.21 -1.81 5.91
C GLY A 134 -13.49 -0.36 6.31
N ASN A 135 -14.04 0.38 5.36
CA ASN A 135 -14.23 1.84 5.45
C ASN A 135 -15.21 2.28 6.55
N GLU A 136 -16.23 1.47 6.88
CA GLU A 136 -17.28 1.85 7.83
C GLU A 136 -16.99 1.40 9.27
N PHE A 137 -15.81 0.83 9.53
CA PHE A 137 -15.40 0.46 10.88
C PHE A 137 -15.09 1.72 11.71
N ILE A 138 -15.91 1.99 12.72
CA ILE A 138 -15.80 3.17 13.60
C ILE A 138 -15.66 2.79 15.09
N GLN A 139 -15.51 1.49 15.39
CA GLN A 139 -15.41 0.99 16.76
C GLN A 139 -14.03 1.27 17.36
N SER A 140 -14.00 1.42 18.69
CA SER A 140 -12.74 1.55 19.43
C SER A 140 -12.02 0.21 19.54
N LEU A 141 -10.70 0.23 19.38
CA LEU A 141 -9.80 -0.90 19.61
C LEU A 141 -9.13 -0.84 20.99
N ALA A 142 -9.45 0.16 21.83
CA ALA A 142 -8.79 0.36 23.13
C ALA A 142 -9.03 -0.81 24.11
N GLU A 143 -10.19 -1.46 24.01
CA GLU A 143 -10.57 -2.61 24.85
C GLU A 143 -10.38 -3.95 24.12
N ALA A 144 -9.87 -3.94 22.88
CA ALA A 144 -9.57 -5.15 22.15
C ALA A 144 -8.23 -5.73 22.63
N SER A 145 -8.20 -7.04 22.90
CA SER A 145 -6.96 -7.75 23.20
C SER A 145 -6.21 -8.05 21.89
N LEU A 146 -5.51 -7.05 21.36
CA LEU A 146 -4.69 -7.20 20.16
C LEU A 146 -3.41 -8.00 20.50
N PRO A 147 -3.04 -9.02 19.68
CA PRO A 147 -1.85 -9.84 19.96
C PRO A 147 -0.55 -9.06 19.72
N ASP A 148 0.49 -9.41 20.46
CA ASP A 148 1.83 -8.81 20.38
C ASP A 148 2.57 -9.13 19.07
N THR A 149 2.13 -10.17 18.36
CA THR A 149 2.56 -10.51 17.01
C THR A 149 1.98 -9.61 15.92
N LEU A 150 0.98 -8.78 16.22
CA LEU A 150 0.34 -7.94 15.22
C LEU A 150 1.34 -6.91 14.67
N ARG A 151 1.64 -6.99 13.38
CA ARG A 151 2.59 -6.10 12.68
C ARG A 151 1.90 -5.11 11.76
N SER A 152 0.79 -5.49 11.15
CA SER A 152 0.06 -4.66 10.19
C SER A 152 -1.36 -4.43 10.66
N LEU A 153 -1.75 -3.16 10.73
CA LEU A 153 -3.11 -2.73 11.04
C LEU A 153 -3.61 -1.80 9.92
N LYS A 154 -4.73 -2.17 9.31
CA LYS A 154 -5.45 -1.29 8.38
C LYS A 154 -6.78 -0.87 9.00
N ILE A 155 -7.02 0.44 9.08
CA ILE A 155 -8.21 1.04 9.70
C ILE A 155 -9.03 1.76 8.63
N GLY A 156 -10.35 1.83 8.80
CA GLY A 156 -11.31 2.46 7.89
C GLY A 156 -11.28 3.99 7.86
N CYS A 157 -12.43 4.60 7.54
CA CYS A 157 -12.56 6.03 7.27
C CYS A 157 -12.74 6.90 8.52
N ASP A 158 -13.12 6.30 9.66
CA ASP A 158 -13.40 7.03 10.89
C ASP A 158 -12.49 6.57 12.05
N TYR A 159 -11.59 7.44 12.47
CA TYR A 159 -10.64 7.21 13.57
C TYR A 159 -11.02 8.05 14.81
N HIS A 160 -12.27 8.50 14.97
CA HIS A 160 -12.61 9.48 16.02
C HIS A 160 -12.44 8.97 17.47
N LYS A 161 -12.18 7.67 17.72
CA LYS A 161 -12.14 7.10 19.08
C LYS A 161 -11.09 6.03 19.35
N THR A 162 -10.24 5.69 18.39
CA THR A 162 -9.10 4.79 18.64
C THR A 162 -7.93 5.59 19.22
N ALA A 163 -8.09 6.06 20.46
CA ALA A 163 -6.92 6.33 21.27
C ALA A 163 -6.22 4.99 21.49
N THR A 164 -5.21 4.67 20.69
CA THR A 164 -4.29 3.56 20.95
C THR A 164 -3.40 3.94 22.13
N GLY A 165 -4.02 4.11 23.30
CA GLY A 165 -3.35 3.98 24.57
C GLY A 165 -2.93 2.52 24.72
N ALA A 166 -1.66 2.30 25.04
CA ALA A 166 -0.99 1.02 25.27
C ALA A 166 -0.45 0.28 24.03
N SER A 167 0.87 0.40 23.87
CA SER A 167 1.80 -0.70 23.56
C SER A 167 1.40 -1.69 22.46
N LEU A 168 0.97 -1.19 21.31
CA LEU A 168 0.86 -2.03 20.11
C LEU A 168 2.25 -2.23 19.52
N SER A 169 2.57 -3.48 19.18
CA SER A 169 3.79 -3.85 18.44
C SER A 169 3.60 -3.74 16.92
N VAL A 170 2.63 -2.91 16.50
CA VAL A 170 2.27 -2.67 15.11
C VAL A 170 3.35 -1.81 14.47
N THR A 171 3.97 -2.34 13.43
CA THR A 171 5.03 -1.68 12.68
C THR A 171 4.51 -0.97 11.43
N SER A 172 3.31 -1.32 10.93
CA SER A 172 2.69 -0.71 9.76
C SER A 172 1.24 -0.35 10.02
N LEU A 173 0.90 0.93 9.82
CA LEU A 173 -0.45 1.46 9.89
C LEU A 173 -0.89 1.96 8.52
N THR A 174 -2.01 1.42 8.02
CA THR A 174 -2.63 1.87 6.77
C THR A 174 -4.00 2.46 7.08
N PHE A 175 -4.24 3.69 6.65
CA PHE A 175 -5.56 4.31 6.72
C PHE A 175 -6.40 3.99 5.47
N GLY A 176 -7.71 3.87 5.67
CA GLY A 176 -8.68 3.46 4.67
C GLY A 176 -8.80 4.45 3.53
N LEU A 177 -9.44 4.03 2.44
CA LEU A 177 -9.46 4.78 1.17
C LEU A 177 -9.96 6.22 1.33
N TRP A 178 -10.95 6.46 2.20
CA TRP A 178 -11.55 7.78 2.39
C TRP A 178 -11.31 8.36 3.80
N PHE A 179 -10.29 7.85 4.50
CA PHE A 179 -9.87 8.42 5.78
C PHE A 179 -9.39 9.87 5.59
N ASN A 180 -10.04 10.83 6.25
CA ASN A 180 -9.72 12.25 6.11
C ASN A 180 -9.87 13.02 7.44
N GLN A 181 -9.52 12.39 8.56
CA GLN A 181 -9.61 13.01 9.88
C GLN A 181 -8.25 13.52 10.35
N SER A 182 -8.27 14.58 11.16
CA SER A 182 -7.05 15.12 11.76
C SER A 182 -6.44 14.13 12.75
N LEU A 183 -5.12 13.97 12.67
CA LEU A 183 -4.35 13.19 13.65
C LEU A 183 -3.84 14.04 14.82
N GLN A 184 -4.25 15.31 14.92
CA GLN A 184 -3.83 16.17 16.01
C GLN A 184 -4.34 15.64 17.35
N GLY A 185 -3.43 15.43 18.31
CA GLY A 185 -3.75 14.84 19.62
C GLY A 185 -3.93 13.32 19.61
N VAL A 186 -3.79 12.66 18.47
CA VAL A 186 -3.78 11.19 18.39
C VAL A 186 -2.44 10.65 18.88
N SER A 187 -2.49 9.69 19.81
CA SER A 187 -1.32 8.93 20.25
C SER A 187 -1.07 7.74 19.33
N LEU A 188 -0.13 7.87 18.40
CA LEU A 188 0.28 6.78 17.50
C LEU A 188 1.16 5.75 18.23
N PRO A 189 1.12 4.45 17.87
CA PRO A 189 2.01 3.45 18.46
C PRO A 189 3.49 3.78 18.24
N SER A 190 4.29 3.64 19.30
CA SER A 190 5.73 3.99 19.30
C SER A 190 6.60 3.03 18.48
N SER A 191 6.08 1.86 18.10
CA SER A 191 6.76 0.86 17.28
C SER A 191 6.53 1.03 15.77
N LEU A 192 5.72 2.00 15.35
CA LEU A 192 5.39 2.21 13.94
C LEU A 192 6.60 2.61 13.10
N GLN A 193 6.86 1.82 12.07
CA GLN A 193 7.89 2.03 11.07
C GLN A 193 7.31 2.58 9.76
N SER A 194 6.03 2.35 9.46
CA SER A 194 5.38 2.84 8.24
C SER A 194 3.96 3.33 8.49
N ILE A 195 3.64 4.48 7.91
CA ILE A 195 2.29 5.03 7.81
C ILE A 195 1.94 5.22 6.34
N THR A 196 0.81 4.65 5.92
CA THR A 196 0.25 4.85 4.58
C THR A 196 -1.15 5.43 4.70
N PHE A 197 -1.37 6.60 4.11
CA PHE A 197 -2.69 7.20 4.01
C PHE A 197 -3.42 6.73 2.76
N GLY A 198 -4.72 6.47 2.90
CA GLY A 198 -5.59 6.18 1.77
C GLY A 198 -5.87 7.40 0.90
N LYS A 199 -6.61 7.16 -0.19
CA LYS A 199 -6.86 8.11 -1.28
C LYS A 199 -7.31 9.51 -0.81
N GLY A 200 -8.24 9.59 0.13
CA GLY A 200 -8.94 10.81 0.53
C GLY A 200 -8.29 11.62 1.66
N PHE A 201 -7.13 11.22 2.19
CA PHE A 201 -6.50 11.96 3.29
C PHE A 201 -5.98 13.31 2.81
N ASN A 202 -6.50 14.39 3.41
CA ASN A 202 -6.12 15.76 3.09
C ASN A 202 -6.16 16.67 4.33
N GLN A 203 -5.54 16.22 5.43
CA GLN A 203 -5.41 16.98 6.68
C GLN A 203 -3.96 17.39 6.93
N THR A 204 -3.76 18.46 7.71
CA THR A 204 -2.41 18.90 8.09
C THR A 204 -1.74 17.93 9.07
N LEU A 205 -0.41 17.84 9.00
CA LEU A 205 0.43 17.14 9.98
C LEU A 205 1.02 18.06 11.06
N ARG A 206 0.64 19.34 11.08
CA ARG A 206 1.12 20.29 12.09
C ARG A 206 0.69 19.85 13.50
N GLY A 207 1.67 19.68 14.39
CA GLY A 207 1.43 19.25 15.77
C GLY A 207 0.98 17.78 15.91
N VAL A 208 1.15 16.96 14.87
CA VAL A 208 0.95 15.51 14.95
C VAL A 208 2.23 14.87 15.49
N GLY A 209 2.12 14.12 16.59
CA GLY A 209 3.23 13.39 17.18
C GLY A 209 3.55 12.12 16.40
N LEU A 210 4.34 12.25 15.32
CA LEU A 210 4.83 11.09 14.57
C LEU A 210 5.86 10.30 15.41
N PRO A 211 5.80 8.95 15.41
CA PRO A 211 6.69 8.13 16.22
C PRO A 211 8.15 8.22 15.73
N SER A 212 9.10 8.20 16.66
CA SER A 212 10.53 8.33 16.36
C SER A 212 11.14 7.14 15.61
N THR A 213 10.39 6.03 15.50
CA THR A 213 10.77 4.81 14.76
C THR A 213 10.28 4.81 13.31
N LEU A 214 9.51 5.83 12.89
CA LEU A 214 8.89 5.90 11.57
C LEU A 214 9.92 6.09 10.46
N GLN A 215 10.01 5.10 9.57
CA GLN A 215 10.92 5.06 8.44
C GLN A 215 10.25 5.43 7.11
N SER A 216 8.93 5.22 6.98
CA SER A 216 8.20 5.48 5.75
C SER A 216 6.88 6.22 5.99
N LEU A 217 6.66 7.28 5.22
CA LEU A 217 5.42 8.05 5.21
C LEU A 217 4.91 8.18 3.77
N THR A 218 3.72 7.64 3.51
CA THR A 218 3.10 7.64 2.18
C THR A 218 1.75 8.32 2.23
N PHE A 219 1.56 9.34 1.40
CA PHE A 219 0.29 10.03 1.23
C PHE A 219 -0.51 9.49 0.05
N GLY A 220 -1.83 9.49 0.21
CA GLY A 220 -2.75 9.12 -0.86
C GLY A 220 -2.98 10.22 -1.89
N HIS A 221 -3.83 9.91 -2.86
CA HIS A 221 -4.11 10.71 -4.05
C HIS A 221 -4.50 12.17 -3.78
N GLU A 222 -5.34 12.44 -2.79
CA GLU A 222 -5.96 13.76 -2.58
C GLU A 222 -5.15 14.69 -1.67
N PHE A 223 -4.07 14.19 -1.05
CA PHE A 223 -3.26 14.98 -0.13
C PHE A 223 -2.62 16.18 -0.84
N ASN A 224 -2.96 17.39 -0.40
CA ASN A 224 -2.42 18.64 -0.91
C ASN A 224 -2.22 19.68 0.21
N MET A 225 -1.94 19.22 1.43
CA MET A 225 -1.65 20.09 2.56
C MET A 225 -0.15 20.38 2.68
N SER A 226 0.19 21.62 3.04
CA SER A 226 1.58 22.00 3.32
C SER A 226 2.11 21.23 4.54
N LEU A 227 3.38 20.82 4.47
CA LEU A 227 4.11 20.22 5.59
C LEU A 227 4.75 21.26 6.52
N LEU A 228 4.43 22.56 6.35
CA LEU A 228 4.94 23.61 7.22
C LEU A 228 4.53 23.37 8.69
N GLY A 229 5.52 23.21 9.56
CA GLY A 229 5.32 22.92 10.98
C GLY A 229 4.98 21.47 11.30
N ALA A 230 5.17 20.54 10.36
CA ALA A 230 5.14 19.11 10.63
C ALA A 230 6.48 18.66 11.24
N ASP A 231 6.43 17.89 12.32
CA ASP A 231 7.61 17.32 12.98
C ASP A 231 7.94 15.95 12.36
N LEU A 232 8.70 15.97 11.27
CA LEU A 232 9.15 14.72 10.62
C LEU A 232 10.24 14.03 11.47
N PRO A 233 10.09 12.73 11.79
CA PRO A 233 11.04 12.04 12.66
C PRO A 233 12.39 11.84 11.99
N SER A 234 13.47 11.86 12.78
CA SER A 234 14.85 11.75 12.28
C SER A 234 15.19 10.41 11.62
N SER A 235 14.38 9.38 11.87
CA SER A 235 14.50 8.04 11.29
C SER A 235 13.81 7.88 9.94
N LEU A 236 13.07 8.89 9.47
CA LEU A 236 12.32 8.82 8.22
C LEU A 236 13.27 8.69 7.02
N GLN A 237 13.15 7.59 6.29
CA GLN A 237 13.97 7.23 5.13
C GLN A 237 13.23 7.43 3.80
N SER A 238 11.91 7.31 3.79
CA SER A 238 11.09 7.45 2.59
C SER A 238 9.87 8.35 2.81
N LEU A 239 9.70 9.30 1.90
CA LEU A 239 8.55 10.20 1.84
C LEU A 239 7.94 10.15 0.44
N THR A 240 6.68 9.74 0.35
CA THR A 240 5.96 9.58 -0.92
C THR A 240 4.67 10.38 -0.90
N PHE A 241 4.47 11.19 -1.94
CA PHE A 241 3.25 11.96 -2.14
C PHE A 241 2.37 11.35 -3.24
N GLY A 242 1.06 11.46 -3.08
CA GLY A 242 0.09 11.05 -4.09
C GLY A 242 -0.15 12.11 -5.17
N HIS A 243 -1.14 11.85 -6.02
CA HIS A 243 -1.46 12.60 -7.24
C HIS A 243 -1.51 14.12 -7.04
N ASN A 244 -2.33 14.62 -6.11
CA ASN A 244 -2.70 16.03 -6.05
C ASN A 244 -1.71 16.92 -5.28
N PHE A 245 -0.64 16.36 -4.70
CA PHE A 245 0.27 17.16 -3.90
C PHE A 245 1.01 18.17 -4.77
N ASN A 246 0.72 19.46 -4.56
CA ASN A 246 1.34 20.56 -5.26
C ASN A 246 1.56 21.73 -4.30
N GLN A 247 2.26 21.46 -3.20
CA GLN A 247 2.72 22.47 -2.25
C GLN A 247 4.24 22.58 -2.29
N GLY A 248 4.79 23.75 -1.96
CA GLY A 248 6.23 23.91 -1.78
C GLY A 248 6.77 23.08 -0.61
N MET A 249 8.00 22.59 -0.75
CA MET A 249 8.69 21.80 0.29
C MET A 249 9.27 22.68 1.41
N GLN A 250 8.40 23.41 2.11
CA GLN A 250 8.75 24.31 3.23
C GLN A 250 8.82 23.54 4.56
N VAL A 251 9.57 22.43 4.58
CA VAL A 251 9.75 21.57 5.76
C VAL A 251 11.21 21.16 5.87
N THR A 252 11.70 21.05 7.11
CA THR A 252 13.03 20.48 7.35
C THR A 252 12.97 18.98 7.12
N LEU A 253 13.60 18.52 6.04
CA LEU A 253 13.71 17.09 5.75
C LEU A 253 14.73 16.43 6.68
N PRO A 254 14.43 15.23 7.22
CA PRO A 254 15.34 14.53 8.11
C PRO A 254 16.56 14.01 7.36
N LYS A 255 17.72 14.00 8.04
CA LYS A 255 19.00 13.59 7.43
C LYS A 255 19.03 12.13 7.00
N ALA A 256 18.18 11.27 7.54
CA ALA A 256 18.06 9.88 7.11
C ALA A 256 17.25 9.69 5.82
N LEU A 257 16.63 10.75 5.28
CA LEU A 257 15.78 10.65 4.09
C LEU A 257 16.60 10.28 2.86
N GLN A 258 16.31 9.10 2.31
CA GLN A 258 17.00 8.53 1.14
C GLN A 258 16.10 8.52 -0.10
N SER A 259 14.79 8.47 0.05
CA SER A 259 13.83 8.43 -1.05
C SER A 259 12.76 9.51 -0.92
N LEU A 260 12.56 10.26 -2.00
CA LEU A 260 11.51 11.27 -2.13
C LEU A 260 10.80 11.06 -3.47
N ALA A 261 9.50 10.84 -3.42
CA ALA A 261 8.68 10.61 -4.60
C ALA A 261 7.47 11.56 -4.59
N PHE A 262 7.26 12.23 -5.72
CA PHE A 262 6.12 13.10 -5.95
C PHE A 262 5.13 12.47 -6.92
N GLY A 263 3.83 12.73 -6.70
CA GLY A 263 2.77 12.34 -7.61
C GLY A 263 2.59 13.30 -8.79
N SER A 264 1.52 13.07 -9.55
CA SER A 264 1.30 13.67 -10.88
C SER A 264 1.35 15.19 -10.92
N GLN A 265 0.73 15.91 -9.98
CA GLN A 265 0.51 17.36 -10.06
C GLN A 265 1.63 18.21 -9.45
N PHE A 266 2.65 17.59 -8.84
CA PHE A 266 3.72 18.37 -8.22
C PHE A 266 4.53 19.13 -9.27
N ASN A 267 4.50 20.46 -9.20
CA ASN A 267 5.25 21.33 -10.12
C ASN A 267 5.86 22.54 -9.39
N HIS A 268 6.39 22.32 -8.19
CA HIS A 268 7.09 23.35 -7.43
C HIS A 268 8.62 23.20 -7.50
N SER A 269 9.31 24.33 -7.50
CA SER A 269 10.78 24.36 -7.44
C SER A 269 11.28 23.74 -6.12
N LEU A 270 12.37 22.97 -6.23
CA LEU A 270 13.10 22.41 -5.08
C LEU A 270 14.29 23.28 -4.67
N GLN A 271 14.40 24.51 -5.20
CA GLN A 271 15.47 25.42 -4.82
C GLN A 271 15.42 25.75 -3.32
N GLY A 272 16.56 25.62 -2.65
CA GLY A 272 16.67 25.86 -1.21
C GLY A 272 16.23 24.70 -0.32
N VAL A 273 15.74 23.60 -0.90
CA VAL A 273 15.43 22.37 -0.14
C VAL A 273 16.73 21.58 0.05
N ASP A 274 17.02 21.17 1.29
CA ASP A 274 18.18 20.33 1.60
C ASP A 274 17.90 18.87 1.21
N LEU A 275 18.48 18.44 0.09
CA LEU A 275 18.37 17.10 -0.47
C LEU A 275 19.73 16.37 -0.49
N SER A 276 20.67 16.80 0.36
CA SER A 276 22.07 16.35 0.35
C SER A 276 22.26 14.83 0.50
N ASN A 277 21.39 14.18 1.27
CA ASN A 277 21.47 12.73 1.54
C ASN A 277 20.55 11.88 0.65
N LEU A 278 19.80 12.52 -0.25
CA LEU A 278 18.81 11.83 -1.06
C LEU A 278 19.49 10.91 -2.09
N GLN A 279 19.06 9.66 -2.15
CA GLN A 279 19.57 8.65 -3.09
C GLN A 279 18.61 8.44 -4.27
N SER A 280 17.31 8.61 -4.05
CA SER A 280 16.27 8.45 -5.07
C SER A 280 15.31 9.63 -5.08
N LEU A 281 15.12 10.22 -6.26
CA LEU A 281 14.18 11.31 -6.51
C LEU A 281 13.30 10.95 -7.72
N SER A 282 11.99 10.97 -7.51
CA SER A 282 11.01 10.70 -8.58
C SER A 282 9.98 11.80 -8.65
N PHE A 283 9.69 12.25 -9.87
CA PHE A 283 8.63 13.19 -10.19
C PHE A 283 7.50 12.53 -10.95
N GLY A 284 6.29 13.05 -10.78
CA GLY A 284 5.12 12.67 -11.56
C GLY A 284 4.99 13.45 -12.86
N HIS A 285 3.85 13.24 -13.54
CA HIS A 285 3.53 13.71 -14.88
C HIS A 285 3.81 15.21 -15.13
N GLU A 286 3.38 16.11 -14.24
CA GLU A 286 3.33 17.56 -14.51
C GLU A 286 4.61 18.33 -14.14
N TYR A 287 5.62 17.68 -13.56
CA TYR A 287 6.82 18.38 -13.11
C TYR A 287 7.65 18.90 -14.29
N ASP A 288 7.82 20.22 -14.38
CA ASP A 288 8.63 20.88 -15.41
C ASP A 288 9.44 22.06 -14.84
N GLN A 289 9.91 21.93 -13.59
CA GLN A 289 10.77 22.93 -12.96
C GLN A 289 12.25 22.61 -13.18
N SER A 290 13.08 23.66 -13.29
CA SER A 290 14.54 23.49 -13.39
C SER A 290 15.14 22.98 -12.08
N LEU A 291 16.10 22.05 -12.19
CA LEU A 291 16.92 21.58 -11.08
C LEU A 291 18.22 22.39 -10.92
N GLN A 292 18.40 23.46 -11.69
CA GLN A 292 19.60 24.29 -11.59
C GLN A 292 19.71 24.91 -10.19
N GLY A 293 20.87 24.72 -9.55
CA GLY A 293 21.12 25.20 -8.18
C GLY A 293 20.54 24.31 -7.07
N VAL A 294 19.89 23.19 -7.41
CA VAL A 294 19.49 22.17 -6.43
C VAL A 294 20.68 21.24 -6.17
N SER A 295 21.06 21.08 -4.89
CA SER A 295 22.21 20.26 -4.50
C SER A 295 21.78 18.80 -4.30
N LEU A 296 22.32 17.90 -5.13
CA LEU A 296 21.98 16.46 -5.16
C LEU A 296 23.23 15.56 -5.17
N PRO A 297 24.18 15.73 -4.22
CA PRO A 297 25.48 15.07 -4.28
C PRO A 297 25.40 13.55 -4.09
N SER A 298 24.41 13.04 -3.37
CA SER A 298 24.26 11.60 -3.07
C SER A 298 23.30 10.86 -4.02
N LEU A 299 22.72 11.57 -4.98
CA LEU A 299 21.63 11.04 -5.80
C LEU A 299 22.14 9.95 -6.76
N GLN A 300 21.47 8.79 -6.72
CA GLN A 300 21.78 7.62 -7.54
C GLN A 300 20.70 7.34 -8.58
N SER A 301 19.44 7.67 -8.28
CA SER A 301 18.30 7.49 -9.18
C SER A 301 17.52 8.79 -9.33
N LEU A 302 17.31 9.20 -10.57
CA LEU A 302 16.48 10.34 -10.94
C LEU A 302 15.47 9.91 -12.02
N THR A 303 14.18 10.07 -11.70
CA THR A 303 13.09 9.76 -12.63
C THR A 303 12.20 10.99 -12.81
N PHE A 304 12.01 11.40 -14.05
CA PHE A 304 11.06 12.44 -14.45
C PHE A 304 9.79 11.84 -15.02
N GLY A 305 8.67 12.53 -14.81
CA GLY A 305 7.42 12.22 -15.50
C GLY A 305 7.32 12.86 -16.87
N ASP A 306 6.12 12.76 -17.45
CA ASP A 306 5.91 12.93 -18.89
C ASP A 306 6.17 14.35 -19.39
N LEU A 307 5.85 15.40 -18.62
CA LEU A 307 5.96 16.79 -19.11
C LEU A 307 7.32 17.43 -18.91
N TYR A 308 8.26 16.80 -18.22
CA TYR A 308 9.57 17.40 -17.93
C TYR A 308 10.35 17.67 -19.22
N ASN A 309 10.72 18.93 -19.45
CA ASN A 309 11.48 19.34 -20.62
C ASN A 309 12.47 20.49 -20.33
N GLN A 310 12.96 20.58 -19.09
CA GLN A 310 14.02 21.52 -18.71
C GLN A 310 15.41 20.94 -18.98
N PRO A 311 16.41 21.76 -19.33
CA PRO A 311 17.77 21.30 -19.52
C PRO A 311 18.42 20.88 -18.19
N LEU A 312 19.22 19.82 -18.22
CA LEU A 312 20.05 19.39 -17.08
C LEU A 312 21.48 19.95 -17.11
N GLN A 313 21.81 20.80 -18.09
CA GLN A 313 23.14 21.40 -18.19
C GLN A 313 23.48 22.19 -16.93
N GLY A 314 24.60 21.87 -16.30
CA GLY A 314 25.06 22.51 -15.06
C GLY A 314 24.43 21.97 -13.77
N VAL A 315 23.55 20.97 -13.84
CA VAL A 315 23.05 20.26 -12.65
C VAL A 315 24.10 19.22 -12.23
N HIS A 316 24.66 19.37 -11.03
CA HIS A 316 25.74 18.50 -10.56
C HIS A 316 25.18 17.20 -9.94
N LEU A 317 25.37 16.07 -10.65
CA LEU A 317 24.84 14.75 -10.29
C LEU A 317 25.95 13.68 -10.27
N PRO A 318 26.96 13.78 -9.38
CA PRO A 318 28.21 13.03 -9.49
C PRO A 318 28.05 11.50 -9.31
N ASN A 319 27.05 11.07 -8.56
CA ASN A 319 26.82 9.67 -8.20
C ASN A 319 25.65 9.02 -8.93
N LEU A 320 25.10 9.69 -9.95
CA LEU A 320 23.89 9.25 -10.63
C LEU A 320 24.14 7.99 -11.46
N GLN A 321 23.39 6.93 -11.16
CA GLN A 321 23.47 5.63 -11.83
C GLN A 321 22.29 5.40 -12.78
N THR A 322 21.11 5.91 -12.44
CA THR A 322 19.90 5.75 -13.24
C THR A 322 19.27 7.11 -13.52
N LEU A 323 19.06 7.40 -14.81
CA LEU A 323 18.34 8.57 -15.29
C LEU A 323 17.22 8.14 -16.22
N ARG A 324 15.98 8.50 -15.90
CA ARG A 324 14.79 8.19 -16.71
C ARG A 324 14.02 9.46 -16.99
N PHE A 325 13.79 9.72 -18.27
CA PHE A 325 12.92 10.80 -18.73
C PHE A 325 11.57 10.25 -19.16
N GLY A 326 10.53 11.07 -18.96
CA GLY A 326 9.21 10.86 -19.55
C GLY A 326 9.13 11.35 -20.99
N ASP A 327 7.90 11.41 -21.50
CA ASP A 327 7.64 11.54 -22.94
C ASP A 327 8.09 12.85 -23.58
N ARG A 328 7.98 14.00 -22.91
CA ARG A 328 8.23 15.33 -23.52
C ARG A 328 9.68 15.76 -23.54
N PHE A 329 10.58 15.05 -22.86
CA PHE A 329 11.96 15.51 -22.74
C PHE A 329 12.65 15.50 -24.11
N ASN A 330 13.08 16.68 -24.56
CA ASN A 330 13.77 16.83 -25.84
C ASN A 330 14.87 17.90 -25.78
N GLN A 331 15.54 18.02 -24.63
CA GLN A 331 16.71 18.89 -24.45
C GLN A 331 18.01 18.13 -24.70
N PRO A 332 19.08 18.81 -25.16
CA PRO A 332 20.37 18.17 -25.34
C PRO A 332 20.95 17.69 -24.00
N LEU A 333 21.47 16.47 -23.95
CA LEU A 333 22.17 15.93 -22.79
C LEU A 333 23.68 16.11 -22.96
N THR A 334 24.22 17.24 -22.51
CA THR A 334 25.66 17.50 -22.54
C THR A 334 26.31 16.98 -21.26
N GLU A 335 27.24 16.03 -21.40
CA GLU A 335 28.07 15.49 -20.30
C GLU A 335 27.28 14.72 -19.21
N PRO A 336 26.68 13.56 -19.54
CA PRO A 336 26.11 12.69 -18.52
C PRO A 336 27.18 12.27 -17.49
N PRO A 337 26.80 12.05 -16.22
CA PRO A 337 27.73 11.62 -15.18
C PRO A 337 28.46 10.33 -15.58
N GLY A 338 29.77 10.26 -15.32
CA GLY A 338 30.59 9.08 -15.61
C GLY A 338 30.16 7.81 -14.85
N SER A 339 29.33 7.94 -13.82
CA SER A 339 28.75 6.87 -13.02
C SER A 339 27.44 6.28 -13.59
N LEU A 340 26.88 6.86 -14.67
CA LEU A 340 25.57 6.51 -15.21
C LEU A 340 25.57 5.13 -15.87
N GLN A 341 24.74 4.22 -15.35
CA GLN A 341 24.60 2.83 -15.80
C GLN A 341 23.35 2.60 -16.64
N SER A 342 22.26 3.34 -16.37
CA SER A 342 21.00 3.21 -17.10
C SER A 342 20.47 4.58 -17.51
N LEU A 343 20.22 4.75 -18.80
CA LEU A 343 19.63 5.94 -19.39
C LEU A 343 18.39 5.56 -20.21
N SER A 344 17.27 6.20 -19.91
CA SER A 344 16.00 5.95 -20.61
C SER A 344 15.38 7.27 -21.06
N PHE A 345 15.02 7.36 -22.33
CA PHE A 345 14.28 8.47 -22.91
C PHE A 345 12.84 8.05 -23.24
N GLY A 346 11.91 9.00 -23.10
CA GLY A 346 10.52 8.84 -23.52
C GLY A 346 10.30 9.16 -25.01
N HIS A 347 9.03 9.26 -25.40
CA HIS A 347 8.60 9.33 -26.79
C HIS A 347 9.25 10.44 -27.65
N ASP A 348 9.30 11.69 -27.17
CA ASP A 348 9.62 12.86 -28.00
C ASP A 348 11.13 13.17 -28.13
N PHE A 349 12.00 12.42 -27.44
CA PHE A 349 13.44 12.69 -27.47
C PHE A 349 14.04 12.42 -28.84
N ASN A 350 14.60 13.47 -29.47
CA ASN A 350 15.22 13.39 -30.79
C ASN A 350 16.46 14.29 -30.92
N GLN A 351 17.20 14.48 -29.82
CA GLN A 351 18.46 15.22 -29.83
C GLN A 351 19.65 14.28 -30.13
N PRO A 352 20.72 14.76 -30.80
CA PRO A 352 21.93 13.97 -30.99
C PRO A 352 22.55 13.58 -29.63
N LEU A 353 22.88 12.31 -29.45
CA LEU A 353 23.48 11.82 -28.20
C LEU A 353 25.01 12.04 -28.12
N GLY A 354 25.65 12.47 -29.22
CA GLY A 354 27.10 12.65 -29.30
C GLY A 354 27.90 11.38 -28.98
N LEU A 355 29.23 11.46 -29.01
CA LEU A 355 30.15 10.38 -28.61
C LEU A 355 30.37 10.31 -27.08
N ASN A 356 29.51 10.95 -26.28
CA ASN A 356 29.76 11.26 -24.87
C ASN A 356 28.92 10.42 -23.90
N LEU A 357 28.37 9.29 -24.33
CA LEU A 357 27.79 8.33 -23.41
C LEU A 357 28.90 7.77 -22.50
N PRO A 358 28.67 7.64 -21.19
CA PRO A 358 29.71 7.21 -20.26
C PRO A 358 30.00 5.72 -20.48
N SER A 359 31.26 5.33 -20.35
CA SER A 359 31.70 3.94 -20.53
C SER A 359 31.10 2.95 -19.52
N SER A 360 30.50 3.47 -18.45
CA SER A 360 29.78 2.70 -17.44
C SER A 360 28.34 2.35 -17.84
N LEU A 361 27.82 2.91 -18.94
CA LEU A 361 26.45 2.70 -19.41
C LEU A 361 26.23 1.24 -19.84
N GLN A 362 25.25 0.59 -19.22
CA GLN A 362 24.87 -0.80 -19.45
C GLN A 362 23.51 -0.94 -20.15
N SER A 363 22.64 0.06 -19.97
CA SER A 363 21.29 0.08 -20.53
C SER A 363 20.98 1.45 -21.14
N LEU A 364 20.60 1.46 -22.41
CA LEU A 364 20.11 2.63 -23.13
C LEU A 364 18.76 2.29 -23.76
N VAL A 365 17.73 3.06 -23.40
CA VAL A 365 16.40 2.97 -24.00
C VAL A 365 16.11 4.28 -24.71
N LEU A 366 15.83 4.17 -26.02
CA LEU A 366 15.44 5.29 -26.88
C LEU A 366 13.94 5.17 -27.16
N GLY A 367 13.22 6.29 -27.04
CA GLY A 367 11.79 6.34 -27.32
C GLY A 367 11.49 6.30 -28.82
N ALA A 368 10.20 6.16 -29.15
CA ALA A 368 9.75 5.96 -30.52
C ALA A 368 10.04 7.14 -31.47
N GLY A 369 10.21 8.35 -30.96
CA GLY A 369 10.51 9.55 -31.75
C GLY A 369 11.99 9.75 -32.07
N PHE A 370 12.89 8.89 -31.62
CA PHE A 370 14.32 9.03 -31.87
C PHE A 370 14.69 8.63 -33.31
N ASP A 371 15.20 9.59 -34.09
CA ASP A 371 15.64 9.42 -35.48
C ASP A 371 17.01 10.10 -35.74
N GLN A 372 17.89 10.08 -34.73
CA GLN A 372 19.26 10.57 -34.87
C GLN A 372 20.25 9.41 -35.09
N ARG A 373 21.39 9.72 -35.71
CA ARG A 373 22.50 8.76 -35.80
C ARG A 373 23.10 8.53 -34.41
N LEU A 374 23.27 7.27 -34.05
CA LEU A 374 24.17 6.86 -32.97
C LEU A 374 25.59 6.96 -33.55
N GLY A 375 26.44 7.76 -32.90
CA GLY A 375 27.77 8.14 -33.39
C GLY A 375 28.73 6.97 -33.59
#